data_AF-T1A567-F1
#
_entry.id   AF-T1A567-F1
#
_cell.length_a   1.000
_cell.length_b   1.000
_cell.length_c   1.000
_cell.angle_alpha   90.00
_cell.angle_beta   90.00
_cell.angle_gamma   90.00
#
_symmetry.space_group_name_H-M   'P 1'
#
loop_
_entity.id
_entity.type
_entity.pdbx_description
1 polymer ?
#
loop_
_entity_poly.entity_id
_entity_poly.type
_entity_poly.pdbx_seq_one_letter_code
_entity_poly.pdbx_strand_id
1 'polypeptide(L)' 'MTAFRGLTYEIQCSPVLDAAGTGVGIFGLVRDVTETQLARQQLEFMAHHDLLTSLPNRVLFNDRLQEALHRA' A
#
# COMPACT_ATOMS: atom_id res chain seq x y z
N MET A 1 -18.81 -10.47 -9.32
CA MET A 1 -17.99 -9.89 -8.24
C MET A 1 -17.92 -8.39 -8.46
N THR A 2 -18.68 -7.62 -7.69
CA THR A 2 -18.69 -6.15 -7.77
C THR A 2 -17.38 -5.63 -7.19
N ALA A 3 -16.47 -5.14 -8.05
CA ALA A 3 -15.21 -4.56 -7.60
C ALA A 3 -15.52 -3.31 -6.76
N PHE A 4 -15.13 -3.34 -5.49
CA PHE A 4 -15.21 -2.19 -4.60
C PHE A 4 -14.22 -1.14 -5.12
N ARG A 5 -14.69 -0.11 -5.83
CA ARG A 5 -13.89 1.09 -6.13
C ARG A 5 -13.80 1.92 -4.85
N GLY A 6 -13.00 1.44 -3.91
CA GLY A 6 -12.65 2.21 -2.72
C GLY A 6 -11.72 3.34 -3.12
N LEU A 7 -12.12 4.58 -2.85
CA LEU A 7 -11.21 5.73 -2.91
C LEU A 7 -10.37 5.73 -1.64
N THR A 8 -9.05 5.84 -1.80
CA THR A 8 -8.10 5.90 -0.69
C THR A 8 -7.57 7.32 -0.57
N TYR A 9 -7.81 7.92 0.58
CA TYR A 9 -7.32 9.25 0.91
C TYR A 9 -6.32 9.18 2.05
N GLU A 10 -5.18 9.83 1.88
CA GLU A 10 -4.25 10.14 2.96
C GLU A 10 -4.63 11.51 3.53
N ILE A 11 -4.77 11.58 4.86
CA ILE A 11 -5.15 12.80 5.55
C ILE A 11 -4.08 13.12 6.58
N GLN A 12 -3.46 14.29 6.42
CA GLN A 12 -2.56 14.85 7.43
C GLN A 12 -3.24 16.06 8.05
N CYS A 13 -3.32 16.08 9.38
CA CYS A 13 -3.90 17.21 10.12
C CYS A 13 -2.91 17.73 11.16
N SER A 14 -2.89 19.05 11.34
CA SER A 14 -2.13 19.74 12.38
C SER A 14 -3.01 20.77 13.08
N PRO A 15 -2.89 20.93 14.41
CA PRO A 15 -3.59 21.98 15.11
C PRO A 15 -3.03 23.35 14.70
N VAL A 16 -3.91 24.32 14.52
CA VAL A 16 -3.53 25.72 14.38
C VAL A 16 -3.61 26.34 15.77
N LEU A 17 -2.49 26.86 16.23
CA LEU A 17 -2.37 27.50 17.54
C LEU A 17 -2.33 29.02 17.36
N ASP A 18 -2.94 29.75 18.29
CA ASP A 18 -2.71 31.19 18.43
C ASP A 18 -1.35 31.47 19.09
N ALA A 19 -1.01 32.76 19.26
CA ALA A 19 0.23 33.18 19.89
C ALA A 19 0.38 32.74 21.36
N ALA A 20 -0.72 32.40 22.03
CA ALA A 20 -0.73 31.89 23.40
C ALA A 20 -0.66 30.35 23.46
N GLY A 21 -0.59 29.66 22.31
CA GLY A 21 -0.58 28.21 22.22
C GLY A 21 -1.96 27.57 22.33
N THR A 22 -3.04 28.36 22.28
CA THR A 22 -4.42 27.85 22.33
C THR A 22 -4.83 27.34 20.94
N GLY A 23 -5.42 26.15 20.88
CA GLY A 23 -5.93 25.58 19.63
C GLY A 23 -7.12 26.38 19.09
N VAL A 24 -6.93 27.05 17.95
CA VAL A 24 -7.96 27.85 17.27
C VAL A 24 -8.53 27.17 16.03
N GLY A 25 -7.96 26.04 15.62
CA GLY A 25 -8.48 25.26 14.51
C GLY A 25 -7.64 24.05 14.15
N ILE A 26 -8.01 23.41 13.05
CA ILE A 26 -7.29 22.29 12.44
C ILE A 26 -7.01 22.64 10.98
N PHE A 27 -5.75 22.58 10.59
CA PHE A 27 -5.35 22.60 9.19
C PHE A 27 -5.21 21.15 8.73
N GLY A 28 -5.94 20.79 7.67
CA GLY A 28 -5.93 19.45 7.10
C GLY A 28 -5.52 19.48 5.63
N LEU A 29 -4.62 18.56 5.25
CA LEU A 29 -4.31 18.24 3.86
C LEU A 29 -4.91 16.87 3.56
N VAL A 30 -5.75 16.81 2.52
CA VAL A 30 -6.33 15.57 2.00
C VAL A 30 -5.70 15.30 0.64
N ARG A 31 -5.09 14.13 0.48
CA ARG A 31 -4.51 13.68 -0.79
C ARG A 31 -5.21 12.41 -1.22
N ASP A 32 -5.71 12.39 -2.45
CA ASP A 32 -6.10 11.13 -3.09
C ASP A 32 -4.84 10.34 -3.45
N VAL A 33 -4.71 9.14 -2.89
CA VAL A 33 -3.57 8.24 -3.13
C VAL A 33 -4.02 6.93 -3.79
N THR A 34 -5.26 6.88 -4.28
CA THR A 34 -5.87 5.65 -4.81
C THR A 34 -5.03 5.03 -5.92
N GLU A 35 -4.65 5.81 -6.92
CA GLU A 35 -3.88 5.32 -8.07
C GLU A 35 -2.47 4.86 -7.66
N THR A 36 -1.79 5.64 -6.83
CA THR A 36 -0.45 5.30 -6.33
C THR A 36 -0.47 4.00 -5.54
N GLN A 37 -1.50 3.80 -4.71
CA GLN A 37 -1.60 2.60 -3.89
C GLN A 37 -1.92 1.36 -4.72
N LEU A 38 -2.77 1.49 -5.73
CA LEU A 38 -3.05 0.43 -6.70
C LEU A 38 -1.81 0.06 -7.52
N ALA A 39 -1.07 1.05 -8.01
CA ALA A 39 0.17 0.83 -8.75
C ALA A 39 1.21 0.13 -7.88
N ARG A 40 1.34 0.52 -6.60
CA ARG A 40 2.23 -0.15 -5.65
C ARG A 40 1.82 -1.61 -5.42
N GLN A 41 0.54 -1.90 -5.23
CA GLN A 41 0.05 -3.27 -5.07
C GLN A 41 0.34 -4.13 -6.32
N GLN A 42 0.17 -3.55 -7.51
CA GLN A 42 0.52 -4.22 -8.76
C GLN A 42 2.01 -4.50 -8.87
N LEU A 43 2.87 -3.54 -8.52
CA LEU A 43 4.32 -3.73 -8.50
C LEU A 43 4.75 -4.81 -7.49
N GLU A 44 4.18 -4.81 -6.29
CA GLU A 44 4.44 -5.85 -5.28
C GLU A 44 4.03 -7.24 -5.81
N PHE A 45 2.88 -7.34 -6.48
CA PHE A 45 2.45 -8.60 -7.11
C PHE A 45 3.43 -9.03 -8.21
N MET A 46 3.83 -8.12 -9.09
CA MET A 46 4.76 -8.38 -10.19
C MET A 46 6.17 -8.77 -9.72
N ALA A 47 6.60 -8.32 -8.54
CA ALA A 47 7.89 -8.71 -7.96
C ALA A 47 7.96 -10.21 -7.62
N HIS A 48 6.81 -10.86 -7.43
CA HIS A 48 6.72 -12.27 -7.02
C HIS A 48 5.99 -13.17 -8.01
N HIS A 49 5.33 -12.61 -9.02
CA HIS A 49 4.55 -13.36 -10.01
C HIS A 49 5.00 -13.06 -11.44
N ASP A 50 4.97 -14.08 -12.29
CA ASP A 50 5.18 -13.94 -13.72
C ASP A 50 3.96 -13.27 -14.36
N LEU A 51 4.18 -12.19 -15.11
CA LEU A 51 3.12 -11.37 -15.71
C LEU A 51 2.28 -12.09 -16.76
N LEU A 52 2.84 -13.09 -17.45
CA LEU A 52 2.16 -13.80 -18.52
C LEU A 52 1.25 -14.91 -17.98
N THR A 53 1.63 -15.54 -16.86
CA THR A 53 0.98 -16.73 -16.32
C THR A 53 0.31 -16.52 -14.96
N SER A 54 0.61 -15.40 -14.27
CA SER A 54 0.23 -15.14 -12.88
C SER A 54 0.75 -16.17 -11.86
N LEU A 55 1.61 -17.09 -12.29
CA LEU A 55 2.24 -18.07 -11.42
C LEU A 55 3.38 -17.44 -10.61
N PRO A 56 3.78 -18.05 -9.48
CA PRO A 56 5.00 -17.66 -8.78
C PRO A 56 6.17 -17.57 -9.75
N ASN A 57 6.85 -16.43 -9.75
CA ASN A 57 8.07 -16.29 -10.52
C ASN A 57 9.18 -17.14 -9.89
N ARG A 58 10.32 -17.22 -10.57
CA ARG A 58 11.46 -18.04 -10.12
C ARG A 58 11.97 -17.64 -8.73
N VAL A 59 11.87 -16.37 -8.36
CA VAL A 59 12.26 -15.87 -7.04
C VAL A 59 11.35 -16.46 -5.98
N LEU A 60 10.02 -16.27 -6.09
CA LEU A 60 9.05 -16.78 -5.13
C LEU A 60 9.04 -18.32 -5.08
N PHE A 61 9.24 -18.99 -6.22
CA PHE A 61 9.35 -20.45 -6.27
C PHE A 61 10.54 -20.97 -5.46
N ASN A 62 11.73 -20.40 -5.67
CA ASN A 62 12.93 -20.81 -4.94
C ASN A 62 12.83 -20.53 -3.44
N ASP A 63 12.22 -19.40 -3.07
CA ASP A 63 11.99 -19.01 -1.67
C ASP A 63 11.10 -20.04 -0.96
N ARG A 64 9.96 -20.39 -1.58
CA ARG A 64 9.06 -21.43 -1.07
C ARG A 64 9.69 -22.82 -1.04
N LEU A 65 10.54 -23.14 -2.02
CA LEU A 65 11.28 -24.40 -2.04
C LEU A 65 12.26 -24.48 -0.85
N GLN A 66 13.00 -23.41 -0.57
CA GLN A 66 13.88 -23.35 0.60
C GLN A 66 13.11 -23.44 1.92
N GLU A 67 11.98 -22.73 2.05
CA GLU A 67 11.13 -22.87 3.24
C GLU A 67 10.66 -24.31 3.45
N ALA A 68 10.24 -25.00 2.38
CA ALA A 68 9.79 -26.38 2.47
C ALA A 68 10.91 -27.33 2.88
N LEU A 69 12.13 -27.12 2.36
CA LEU A 69 13.31 -27.91 2.73
C LEU A 69 13.75 -27.67 4.18
N HIS A 70 13.61 -26.45 4.70
CA HIS A 70 13.91 -26.15 6.11
C HIS A 70 12.87 -26.70 7.10
N ARG A 71 11.64 -26.97 6.64
CA ARG A 71 10.56 -27.52 7.47
C ARG A 71 10.56 -29.07 7.50
N ALA A 72 11.42 -29.72 6.73
CA ALA A 72 11.56 -31.18 6.66
C ALA A 72 12.70 -31.67 7.59
#